data_AF-A0AAU3S3K1-F1
#
_entry.id   AF-A0AAU3S3K1-F1
#
_cell.length_a   1.000
_cell.length_b   1.000
_cell.length_c   1.000
_cell.angle_alpha   90.00
_cell.angle_beta   90.00
_cell.angle_gamma   90.00
#
_symmetry.space_group_name_H-M   'P 1'
#
loop_
_entity.id
_entity.type
_entity.pdbx_description
1 polymer ?
#
loop_
_entity_poly.entity_id
_entity_poly.type
_entity_poly.pdbx_seq_one_letter_code
_entity_poly.pdbx_strand_id
1 'polypeptide(L)'
;MTSFVPQQFEQDMGQGLGMSQGQGQGFGQGQGVPQHLQQLHQLGQQQPFQSLLQQFGRHQGGQAQTQPQGQPQPQAQPQAQYFVAYATAVQAPIAAFPGIEAAMTLVVNGRQVRLPHPSQFVIERVLSAFHHGQFVRVAYDDRMMVKGIEIEASRPVQ
;
A
#
# COMPACT_ATOMS: atom_id res chain seq x y z
N MET A 1 42.27 -0.48 -11.34
CA MET A 1 41.28 0.14 -12.24
C MET A 1 41.04 -0.85 -13.36
N THR A 2 39.96 -1.62 -13.28
CA THR A 2 39.67 -2.68 -14.25
C THR A 2 38.51 -2.22 -15.11
N SER A 3 38.80 -2.07 -16.40
CA SER A 3 37.90 -1.65 -17.47
C SER A 3 36.91 -2.76 -17.82
N PHE A 4 35.63 -2.43 -17.93
CA PHE A 4 34.62 -3.27 -18.58
C PHE A 4 33.97 -2.44 -19.70
N VAL A 5 34.12 -2.90 -20.93
CA VAL A 5 33.52 -2.36 -22.15
C VAL A 5 32.28 -3.21 -22.49
N PRO A 6 31.16 -2.64 -22.96
CA PRO A 6 29.90 -3.35 -23.18
C PRO A 6 29.89 -4.16 -24.49
N GLN A 7 29.24 -5.32 -24.48
CA GLN A 7 28.91 -6.10 -25.68
C GLN A 7 27.51 -5.69 -26.19
N GLN A 8 27.50 -5.13 -27.39
CA GLN A 8 26.33 -4.93 -28.24
C GLN A 8 25.76 -6.28 -28.70
N PHE A 9 24.44 -6.40 -28.77
CA PHE A 9 23.74 -7.38 -29.61
C PHE A 9 22.62 -6.66 -30.36
N GLU A 10 22.94 -6.24 -31.58
CA GLU A 10 21.98 -5.92 -32.64
C GLU A 10 21.74 -7.20 -33.45
N GLN A 11 20.48 -7.64 -33.56
CA GLN A 11 19.95 -8.43 -34.67
C GLN A 11 18.47 -8.76 -34.39
N ASP A 12 17.55 -8.01 -35.00
CA ASP A 12 16.43 -8.66 -35.69
C ASP A 12 15.91 -7.76 -36.81
N MET A 13 16.06 -8.30 -38.01
CA MET A 13 15.72 -7.74 -39.31
C MET A 13 14.49 -8.52 -39.78
N GLY A 14 13.30 -7.93 -39.66
CA GLY A 14 12.04 -8.55 -40.07
C GLY A 14 11.24 -7.66 -41.03
N GLN A 15 11.42 -7.88 -42.33
CA GLN A 15 10.61 -7.34 -43.42
C GLN A 15 9.15 -7.82 -43.33
N GLY A 16 8.20 -6.95 -43.66
CA GLY A 16 6.77 -7.32 -43.77
C GLY A 16 5.92 -6.25 -44.44
N LEU A 17 6.08 -6.09 -45.76
CA LEU A 17 5.15 -5.43 -46.67
C LEU A 17 3.85 -6.25 -46.77
N GLY A 18 2.69 -5.62 -46.55
CA GLY A 18 1.39 -6.28 -46.70
C GLY A 18 0.23 -5.29 -46.82
N MET A 19 -0.06 -4.89 -48.05
CA MET A 19 -1.20 -4.08 -48.48
C MET A 19 -2.33 -5.03 -48.96
N SER A 20 -3.53 -4.97 -48.37
CA SER A 20 -4.81 -5.41 -48.97
C SER A 20 -5.96 -4.85 -48.12
N GLN A 21 -6.70 -3.85 -48.57
CA GLN A 21 -7.87 -3.91 -49.47
C GLN A 21 -9.01 -4.78 -48.91
N GLY A 22 -9.98 -4.10 -48.26
CA GLY A 22 -11.25 -4.67 -47.81
C GLY A 22 -12.29 -3.57 -47.72
N GLN A 23 -12.91 -3.27 -48.85
CA GLN A 23 -14.01 -2.33 -49.03
C GLN A 23 -15.32 -3.02 -48.62
N GLY A 24 -15.99 -2.52 -47.58
CA GLY A 24 -17.30 -2.98 -47.14
C GLY A 24 -18.14 -1.78 -46.68
N GLN A 25 -19.12 -1.41 -47.50
CA GLN A 25 -20.08 -0.34 -47.27
C GLN A 25 -21.02 -0.69 -46.11
N GLY A 26 -21.21 0.26 -45.19
CA GLY A 26 -22.27 0.24 -44.18
C GLY A 26 -22.52 1.66 -43.69
N PHE A 27 -23.58 2.28 -44.20
CA PHE A 27 -24.10 3.57 -43.76
C PHE A 27 -24.46 3.51 -42.27
N GLY A 28 -23.85 4.37 -41.46
CA GLY A 28 -24.11 4.46 -40.02
C GLY A 28 -23.51 5.72 -39.43
N GLN A 29 -24.32 6.77 -39.42
CA GLN A 29 -24.13 8.02 -38.69
C GLN A 29 -23.64 7.75 -37.24
N GLY A 30 -22.46 8.26 -36.88
CA GLY A 30 -21.95 8.10 -35.52
C GLY A 30 -20.63 8.85 -35.32
N GLN A 31 -20.72 10.04 -34.74
CA GLN A 31 -19.59 10.78 -34.20
C GLN A 31 -18.69 9.83 -33.40
N GLY A 32 -17.42 9.77 -33.81
CA GLY A 32 -16.41 8.92 -33.18
C GLY A 32 -16.34 9.20 -31.70
N VAL A 33 -16.80 8.24 -30.91
CA VAL A 33 -16.56 8.23 -29.47
C VAL A 33 -15.06 8.03 -29.30
N PRO A 34 -14.32 9.00 -28.74
CA PRO A 34 -12.88 8.87 -28.60
C PRO A 34 -12.57 7.65 -27.70
N GLN A 35 -11.56 6.86 -28.08
CA GLN A 35 -11.23 5.57 -27.44
C GLN A 35 -11.07 5.64 -25.91
N HIS A 36 -10.77 6.82 -25.35
CA HIS A 36 -10.71 7.03 -23.89
C HIS A 36 -12.06 6.84 -23.19
N LEU A 37 -13.19 7.14 -23.86
CA LEU A 37 -14.53 7.03 -23.28
C LEU A 37 -14.97 5.56 -23.11
N GLN A 38 -14.42 4.64 -23.90
CA GLN A 38 -14.68 3.19 -23.74
C GLN A 38 -13.98 2.61 -22.51
N GLN A 39 -12.84 3.17 -22.11
CA GLN A 39 -12.13 2.76 -20.89
C GLN A 39 -12.88 3.21 -19.62
N LEU A 40 -13.49 4.40 -19.64
CA LEU A 40 -14.35 4.88 -18.55
C LEU A 40 -15.58 3.98 -18.33
N HIS A 41 -16.19 3.46 -19.40
CA HIS A 41 -17.32 2.52 -19.29
C HIS A 41 -16.91 1.19 -18.66
N GLN A 42 -15.69 0.70 -18.91
CA GLN A 42 -15.20 -0.52 -18.27
C GLN A 42 -14.88 -0.29 -16.78
N LEU A 43 -14.41 0.90 -16.42
CA LEU A 43 -14.16 1.25 -15.02
C LEU A 43 -15.47 1.33 -14.20
N GLY A 44 -16.56 1.80 -14.81
CA GLY A 44 -17.88 1.85 -14.19
C GLY A 44 -18.53 0.49 -13.90
N GLN A 45 -18.07 -0.58 -14.57
CA GLN A 45 -18.54 -1.95 -14.33
C GLN A 45 -17.69 -2.70 -13.28
N GLN A 46 -16.55 -2.15 -12.88
CA GLN A 46 -15.78 -2.74 -11.78
C GLN A 46 -16.52 -2.46 -10.46
N GLN A 47 -16.93 -3.52 -9.77
CA GLN A 47 -17.73 -3.49 -8.55
C GLN A 47 -17.20 -2.70 -7.34
N PRO A 48 -15.91 -2.31 -7.20
CA PRO A 48 -15.59 -1.33 -6.16
C PRO A 48 -16.17 0.06 -6.45
N PHE A 49 -16.36 0.44 -7.73
CA PHE A 49 -16.79 1.79 -8.08
C PHE A 49 -18.27 2.06 -7.78
N GLN A 50 -19.16 1.08 -8.00
CA GLN A 50 -20.57 1.20 -7.59
C GLN A 50 -20.73 1.34 -6.07
N SER A 51 -19.81 0.73 -5.31
CA SER A 51 -19.79 0.84 -3.84
C SER A 51 -19.37 2.24 -3.39
N LEU A 52 -18.40 2.85 -4.09
CA LEU A 52 -17.96 4.22 -3.82
C LEU A 52 -19.03 5.26 -4.19
N LEU A 53 -19.73 5.09 -5.32
CA LEU A 53 -20.78 6.03 -5.73
C LEU A 53 -21.95 6.08 -4.73
N GLN A 54 -22.33 4.93 -4.17
CA GLN A 54 -23.32 4.84 -3.09
C GLN A 54 -22.84 5.49 -1.79
N GLN A 55 -21.54 5.41 -1.51
CA GLN A 55 -20.95 6.07 -0.34
C GLN A 55 -21.00 7.60 -0.46
N PHE A 56 -20.69 8.17 -1.62
CA PHE A 56 -20.73 9.62 -1.82
C PHE A 56 -22.15 10.19 -1.89
N GLY A 57 -23.11 9.44 -2.45
CA GLY A 57 -24.52 9.86 -2.52
C GLY A 57 -25.19 10.06 -1.15
N ARG A 58 -24.66 9.47 -0.08
CA ARG A 58 -25.21 9.64 1.28
C ARG A 58 -24.74 10.89 2.02
N HIS A 59 -23.79 11.65 1.47
CA HIS A 59 -23.22 12.79 2.18
C HIS A 59 -23.82 14.16 1.81
N GLN A 60 -24.75 14.24 0.84
CA GLN A 60 -25.21 15.55 0.32
C GLN A 60 -26.72 15.84 0.46
N GLY A 61 -27.48 15.02 1.19
CA GLY A 61 -28.93 15.21 1.32
C GLY A 61 -29.41 15.10 2.76
N GLY A 62 -29.24 16.18 3.53
CA GLY A 62 -29.92 16.32 4.82
C GLY A 62 -31.42 16.55 4.65
N GLN A 63 -32.18 16.02 5.63
CA GLN A 63 -33.58 16.30 5.98
C GLN A 63 -34.70 15.55 5.22
N ALA A 64 -35.28 14.55 5.91
CA ALA A 64 -36.72 14.46 6.28
C ALA A 64 -37.25 13.00 6.29
N GLN A 65 -37.40 12.47 7.50
CA GLN A 65 -38.55 11.71 8.03
C GLN A 65 -39.23 10.62 7.17
N THR A 66 -38.95 9.34 7.47
CA THR A 66 -39.94 8.26 7.74
C THR A 66 -39.23 6.91 8.03
N GLN A 67 -39.56 6.28 9.16
CA GLN A 67 -39.23 4.90 9.55
C GLN A 67 -40.34 3.94 9.03
N PRO A 68 -40.20 2.58 9.00
CA PRO A 68 -39.26 1.75 9.75
C PRO A 68 -38.55 0.64 8.95
N GLN A 69 -37.67 -0.10 9.65
CA GLN A 69 -37.08 -1.41 9.32
C GLN A 69 -35.65 -1.39 8.73
N GLY A 70 -34.70 -1.73 9.60
CA GLY A 70 -33.33 -2.11 9.23
C GLY A 70 -32.33 -0.97 9.16
N GLN A 71 -32.14 -0.21 10.23
CA GLN A 71 -30.94 0.63 10.35
C GLN A 71 -29.71 -0.30 10.48
N PRO A 72 -28.74 -0.28 9.54
CA PRO A 72 -27.40 -0.70 9.89
C PRO A 72 -26.91 0.33 10.90
N GLN A 73 -26.88 -0.05 12.18
CA GLN A 73 -26.10 0.68 13.17
C GLN A 73 -24.70 0.86 12.56
N PRO A 74 -24.12 2.07 12.56
CA PRO A 74 -22.71 2.22 12.24
C PRO A 74 -21.97 1.33 13.23
N GLN A 75 -21.48 0.19 12.75
CA GLN A 75 -20.57 -0.65 13.51
C GLN A 75 -19.41 0.26 13.85
N ALA A 76 -19.34 0.69 15.10
CA ALA A 76 -18.19 1.41 15.61
C ALA A 76 -17.00 0.50 15.31
N GLN A 77 -16.19 0.90 14.32
CA GLN A 77 -14.95 0.20 14.05
C GLN A 77 -14.19 0.23 15.37
N PRO A 78 -13.76 -0.92 15.91
CA PRO A 78 -13.00 -0.94 17.15
C PRO A 78 -11.80 -0.01 16.95
N GLN A 79 -11.77 1.08 17.73
CA GLN A 79 -10.63 1.98 17.72
C GLN A 79 -9.45 1.16 18.25
N ALA A 80 -8.47 0.90 17.39
CA ALA A 80 -7.26 0.21 17.79
C ALA A 80 -6.61 1.01 18.91
N GLN A 81 -6.42 0.38 20.07
CA GLN A 81 -5.70 1.00 21.16
C GLN A 81 -4.21 0.95 20.85
N TYR A 82 -3.56 2.12 20.87
CA TYR A 82 -2.13 2.23 20.65
C TYR A 82 -1.41 2.46 21.96
N PHE A 83 -0.26 1.81 22.09
CA PHE A 83 0.68 1.94 23.20
C PHE A 83 1.98 2.51 22.66
N VAL A 84 2.67 3.31 23.48
CA VAL A 84 3.96 3.91 23.12
C VAL A 84 4.96 3.62 24.22
N ALA A 85 6.12 3.09 23.87
CA ALA A 85 7.22 2.88 24.79
C ALA A 85 8.56 2.72 24.05
N TYR A 86 9.67 2.72 24.80
CA TYR A 86 11.00 2.58 24.24
C TYR A 86 11.38 1.12 24.09
N ALA A 87 11.97 0.79 22.95
CA ALA A 87 12.56 -0.52 22.73
C ALA A 87 13.88 -0.66 23.50
N THR A 88 14.07 -1.80 24.15
CA THR A 88 15.28 -2.15 24.91
C THR A 88 16.16 -3.15 24.18
N ALA A 89 15.62 -3.84 23.17
CA ALA A 89 16.38 -4.71 22.28
C ALA A 89 15.71 -4.79 20.91
N VAL A 90 16.49 -5.19 19.91
CA VAL A 90 16.03 -5.41 18.54
C VAL A 90 16.62 -6.71 17.99
N GLN A 91 15.82 -7.43 17.22
CA GLN A 91 16.24 -8.54 16.40
C GLN A 91 15.95 -8.21 14.93
N ALA A 92 17.02 -8.21 14.13
CA ALA A 92 16.91 -7.99 12.69
C ALA A 92 16.05 -9.07 12.02
N PRO A 93 15.37 -8.76 10.91
CA PRO A 93 14.63 -9.77 10.16
C PRO A 93 15.56 -10.88 9.69
N ILE A 94 15.09 -12.11 9.82
CA ILE A 94 15.70 -13.24 9.10
C ILE A 94 15.35 -13.05 7.62
N ALA A 95 16.29 -13.36 6.73
CA ALA A 95 16.04 -13.32 5.29
C ALA A 95 14.73 -14.04 4.96
N ALA A 96 13.91 -13.44 4.09
CA ALA A 96 12.61 -14.00 3.74
C ALA A 96 12.81 -15.40 3.14
N PHE A 97 12.28 -16.42 3.82
CA PHE A 97 12.13 -17.76 3.26
C PHE A 97 10.78 -17.85 2.56
N PRO A 98 10.62 -18.65 1.49
CA PRO A 98 9.32 -18.83 0.82
C PRO A 98 8.22 -19.18 1.84
N GLY A 99 7.19 -18.34 1.93
CA GLY A 99 6.07 -18.50 2.88
C GLY A 99 6.30 -17.94 4.28
N ILE A 100 7.47 -17.37 4.60
CA ILE A 100 7.75 -16.69 5.88
C ILE A 100 8.01 -15.21 5.59
N GLU A 101 7.08 -14.36 6.02
CA GLU A 101 7.23 -12.90 5.93
C GLU A 101 8.39 -12.43 6.83
N ALA A 102 9.29 -11.63 6.25
CA ALA A 102 10.36 -10.99 7.00
C ALA A 102 9.75 -10.01 8.02
N ALA A 103 10.15 -10.14 9.29
CA ALA A 103 9.70 -9.27 10.36
C ALA A 103 10.86 -8.89 11.27
N MET A 104 10.95 -7.61 11.63
CA MET A 104 11.82 -7.13 12.69
C MET A 104 11.08 -7.27 14.02
N THR A 105 11.76 -7.75 15.06
CA THR A 105 11.19 -7.85 16.41
C THR A 105 11.87 -6.83 17.31
N LEU A 106 11.09 -6.05 18.06
CA LEU A 106 11.60 -5.15 19.10
C LEU A 106 11.09 -5.60 20.46
N VAL A 107 11.91 -5.47 21.50
CA VAL A 107 11.50 -5.73 22.88
C VAL A 107 11.13 -4.41 23.52
N VAL A 108 9.88 -4.23 23.93
CA VAL A 108 9.33 -3.02 24.54
C VAL A 108 8.65 -3.40 25.86
N ASN A 109 9.06 -2.81 26.98
CA ASN A 109 8.56 -3.17 28.32
C ASN A 109 8.58 -4.69 28.61
N GLY A 110 9.62 -5.40 28.15
CA GLY A 110 9.75 -6.85 28.29
C GLY A 110 8.86 -7.68 27.35
N ARG A 111 8.10 -7.06 26.45
CA ARG A 111 7.25 -7.73 25.45
C ARG A 111 7.85 -7.63 24.05
N GLN A 112 7.67 -8.67 23.25
CA GLN A 112 8.07 -8.64 21.84
C GLN A 112 6.96 -8.02 20.99
N VAL A 113 7.32 -6.99 20.22
CA VAL A 113 6.46 -6.37 19.20
C VAL A 113 7.07 -6.59 17.83
N ARG A 114 6.23 -6.78 16.82
CA ARG A 114 6.63 -7.16 15.46
C ARG A 114 6.37 -6.03 14.48
N LEU A 115 7.40 -5.67 13.71
CA LEU A 115 7.28 -4.86 12.52
C LEU A 115 7.34 -5.78 11.30
N PRO A 116 6.21 -6.10 10.66
CA PRO A 116 6.18 -6.90 9.44
C PRO A 116 6.72 -6.08 8.26
N HIS A 117 7.39 -6.75 7.32
CA HIS A 117 7.91 -6.15 6.09
C HIS A 117 8.70 -4.84 6.30
N PRO A 118 9.65 -4.79 7.25
CA PRO A 118 10.42 -3.57 7.45
C PRO A 118 11.25 -3.28 6.19
N SER A 119 11.24 -2.03 5.74
CA SER A 119 12.12 -1.62 4.65
C SER A 119 13.58 -1.67 5.11
N GLN A 120 14.51 -1.87 4.17
CA GLN A 120 15.95 -1.87 4.46
C GLN A 120 16.39 -0.61 5.21
N PHE A 121 15.86 0.56 4.82
CA PHE A 121 16.10 1.82 5.50
C PHE A 121 15.69 1.79 6.97
N VAL A 122 14.50 1.25 7.29
CA VAL A 122 14.04 1.15 8.68
C VAL A 122 14.90 0.16 9.47
N ILE A 123 15.28 -0.96 8.85
CA ILE A 123 16.17 -1.95 9.48
C ILE A 123 17.49 -1.28 9.89
N GLU A 124 18.16 -0.63 8.95
CA GLU A 124 19.45 0.02 9.18
C GLU A 124 19.35 1.16 10.19
N ARG A 125 18.31 1.98 10.12
CA ARG A 125 18.09 3.09 11.05
C ARG A 125 17.90 2.61 12.48
N VAL A 126 17.08 1.57 12.70
CA VAL A 126 16.84 1.02 14.03
C VAL A 126 18.11 0.35 14.56
N LEU A 127 18.76 -0.50 13.77
CA LEU A 127 20.01 -1.16 14.20
C LEU A 127 21.11 -0.15 14.53
N SER A 128 21.25 0.90 13.71
CA SER A 128 22.19 2.00 13.97
C SER A 128 21.85 2.74 15.26
N ALA A 129 20.57 3.03 15.52
CA ALA A 129 20.16 3.68 16.76
C ALA A 129 20.58 2.87 18.00
N PHE A 130 20.35 1.55 17.99
CA PHE A 130 20.80 0.65 19.06
C PHE A 130 22.32 0.62 19.20
N HIS A 131 23.05 0.54 18.09
CA HIS A 131 24.52 0.53 18.09
C HIS A 131 25.11 1.81 18.70
N HIS A 132 24.48 2.96 18.47
CA HIS A 132 24.95 4.27 18.95
C HIS A 132 24.32 4.70 20.28
N GLY A 133 23.58 3.82 20.96
CA GLY A 133 22.93 4.15 22.24
C GLY A 133 21.81 5.19 22.13
N GLN A 134 21.24 5.39 20.95
CA GLN A 134 20.06 6.23 20.73
C GLN A 134 18.79 5.50 21.20
N PHE A 135 17.73 6.25 21.42
CA PHE A 135 16.46 5.71 21.89
C PHE A 135 15.52 5.45 20.73
N VAL A 136 14.90 4.27 20.73
CA VAL A 136 13.91 3.88 19.71
C VAL A 136 12.53 3.88 20.37
N ARG A 137 11.72 4.89 20.09
CA ARG A 137 10.33 5.01 20.56
C ARG A 137 9.42 4.27 19.59
N VAL A 138 8.61 3.35 20.10
CA VAL A 138 7.78 2.46 19.30
C VAL A 138 6.32 2.65 19.67
N ALA A 139 5.49 2.93 18.66
CA ALA A 139 4.05 2.84 18.77
C ALA A 139 3.58 1.46 18.28
N TYR A 140 2.78 0.76 19.06
CA TYR A 140 2.27 -0.58 18.74
C TYR A 140 0.82 -0.74 19.17
N ASP A 141 0.09 -1.65 18.52
CA ASP A 141 -1.31 -1.96 18.87
C ASP A 141 -1.41 -3.09 19.91
N ASP A 142 -2.64 -3.40 20.30
CA ASP A 142 -3.00 -4.50 21.19
C ASP A 142 -2.57 -5.89 20.67
N ARG A 143 -2.31 -6.01 19.36
CA ARG A 143 -1.81 -7.23 18.70
C ARG A 143 -0.28 -7.31 18.69
N MET A 144 0.40 -6.41 19.41
CA MET A 144 1.86 -6.31 19.43
C MET A 144 2.45 -6.00 18.05
N MET A 145 1.68 -5.36 17.17
CA MET A 145 2.16 -4.97 15.84
C MET A 145 2.60 -3.52 15.87
N VAL A 146 3.81 -3.27 15.38
CA VAL A 146 4.38 -1.93 15.28
C VAL A 146 3.62 -1.10 14.25
N LYS A 147 3.34 0.15 14.61
CA LYS A 147 2.59 1.14 13.81
C LYS A 147 3.41 2.37 13.48
N GLY A 148 4.41 2.66 14.31
CA GLY A 148 5.35 3.75 14.11
C GLY A 148 6.63 3.55 14.91
N ILE A 149 7.73 4.05 14.37
CA ILE A 149 9.03 4.07 15.03
C ILE A 149 9.62 5.46 14.89
N GLU A 150 10.09 6.01 16.00
CA GLU A 150 10.85 7.27 16.07
C GLU A 150 12.20 7.00 16.75
N ILE A 151 13.24 7.68 16.27
CA ILE A 151 14.59 7.60 16.85
C ILE A 151 14.92 8.95 17.49
N GLU A 152 15.27 8.91 18.76
CA GLU A 152 15.56 10.08 19.58
C GLU A 152 17.00 10.04 20.09
N ALA A 153 17.68 11.19 20.08
CA ALA A 153 19.05 11.29 20.58
C ALA A 153 19.14 11.16 22.12
N SER A 154 18.07 11.52 22.82
CA SER A 154 17.95 11.48 24.28
C SER A 154 16.52 11.14 24.68
N ARG A 155 16.34 10.49 25.83
CA ARG A 155 14.99 10.29 26.38
C ARG A 155 14.44 11.63 26.84
N PRO A 156 13.17 11.96 26.52
CA PRO A 156 12.49 13.08 27.15
C PRO A 156 12.45 12.84 28.66
N VAL A 157 12.80 13.88 29.41
CA VAL A 157 12.65 13.92 30.86
C VAL A 157 11.15 13.92 31.13
N GLN A 158 10.65 12.89 31.81
CA GLN A 158 9.27 12.79 32.26
C GLN A 158 9.06 13.53 33.57
#